data_AF-A0A0W1A598-F1
#
_entry.id   AF-A0A0W1A598-F1
#
_cell.length_a   1.000
_cell.length_b   1.000
_cell.length_c   1.000
_cell.angle_alpha   90.00
_cell.angle_beta   90.00
_cell.angle_gamma   90.00
#
_symmetry.space_group_name_H-M   'P 1'
#
loop_
_entity.id
_entity.type
_entity.pdbx_description
1 polymer ?
#
loop_
_entity_poly.entity_id
_entity_poly.type
_entity_poly.pdbx_seq_one_letter_code
_entity_poly.pdbx_strand_id
1 'polypeptide(L)'
;MPRTGFFTVESTNRAETKPTHINVGGGQYQALAVALLDYFKRTSRVNDDTLKKILERFYYHFPKFISTQPYLTATERMNMLVNGNRKSEIVECMAYVLQQMMIDEIYANPLRYKEVFADLPPTTTQASLRQPNVGIPVSALEAFTKVTGINLTLSIVEHEKELRKRVTFVGNPNNPHSGIVIQSNQGRYHPSVKSKSDFMYVGQLAISPAKPVEKPCPEGLTISEMVSVIQEDNKRLRQMHNKWQQNLLNMLELNEITYDDLLTMYTNNLPSGQNMAVSPGQTFARIMQSESEVLDVSDSVDQSVKAKSLTSALAQWISLGYVSPDDLFEQVENRPPAKSITA
;
A
#
# COMPACT_ATOMS: atom_id res chain seq x y z
N MET A 1 66.89 -5.89 8.97
CA MET A 1 66.26 -5.52 7.68
C MET A 1 64.83 -6.03 7.66
N PRO A 2 63.83 -5.14 7.66
CA PRO A 2 62.42 -5.51 7.75
C PRO A 2 61.84 -5.87 6.37
N ARG A 3 60.99 -6.91 6.36
CA ARG A 3 60.24 -7.40 5.19
C ARG A 3 59.19 -6.37 4.78
N THR A 4 59.27 -5.89 3.55
CA THR A 4 58.27 -5.06 2.89
C THR A 4 57.00 -5.87 2.62
N GLY A 5 55.86 -5.34 3.07
CA GLY A 5 54.54 -5.88 2.83
C GLY A 5 54.13 -5.73 1.38
N PHE A 6 53.58 -6.81 0.82
CA PHE A 6 52.86 -6.80 -0.45
C PHE A 6 51.44 -6.30 -0.21
N PHE A 7 51.18 -5.04 -0.54
CA PHE A 7 49.82 -4.52 -0.64
C PHE A 7 49.13 -5.17 -1.85
N THR A 8 48.05 -5.90 -1.57
CA THR A 8 47.03 -6.26 -2.54
C THR A 8 46.46 -4.97 -3.14
N VAL A 9 46.58 -4.85 -4.46
CA VAL A 9 46.00 -3.79 -5.29
C VAL A 9 44.52 -3.65 -4.92
N GLU A 10 44.14 -2.46 -4.45
CA GLU A 10 42.74 -2.06 -4.28
C GLU A 10 42.02 -2.27 -5.61
N SER A 11 41.25 -3.35 -5.69
CA SER A 11 40.20 -3.50 -6.69
C SER A 11 39.25 -2.33 -6.51
N THR A 12 39.32 -1.41 -7.46
CA THR A 12 38.43 -0.29 -7.74
C THR A 12 37.05 -0.52 -7.13
N ASN A 13 36.80 0.14 -6.00
CA ASN A 13 35.49 0.24 -5.38
C ASN A 13 34.49 0.71 -6.44
N ARG A 14 33.58 -0.17 -6.87
CA ARG A 14 32.27 0.25 -7.38
C ARG A 14 31.64 1.05 -6.24
N ALA A 15 31.70 2.38 -6.35
CA ALA A 15 31.01 3.26 -5.42
C ALA A 15 29.52 2.91 -5.46
N GLU A 16 29.04 2.16 -4.47
CA GLU A 16 27.62 1.99 -4.23
C GLU A 16 27.08 3.36 -3.82
N THR A 17 26.59 4.11 -4.82
CA THR A 17 25.90 5.38 -4.59
C THR A 17 24.73 5.12 -3.65
N LYS A 18 24.85 5.59 -2.41
CA LYS A 18 23.78 5.50 -1.41
C LYS A 18 22.53 6.20 -1.96
N PRO A 19 21.34 5.60 -1.84
CA PRO A 19 20.11 6.23 -2.32
C PRO A 19 19.84 7.52 -1.54
N THR A 20 19.50 8.58 -2.27
CA THR A 20 19.23 9.92 -1.73
C THR A 20 17.81 10.34 -2.03
N HIS A 21 17.14 10.98 -1.07
CA HIS A 21 15.82 11.56 -1.28
C HIS A 21 15.95 12.91 -1.98
N ILE A 22 15.14 13.15 -3.00
CA ILE A 22 15.15 14.40 -3.76
C ILE A 22 13.77 15.06 -3.76
N ASN A 23 13.74 16.38 -4.00
CA ASN A 23 12.50 17.12 -4.14
C ASN A 23 12.15 17.24 -5.63
N VAL A 24 10.97 16.75 -6.01
CA VAL A 24 10.46 16.71 -7.39
C VAL A 24 9.13 17.46 -7.52
N GLY A 25 8.93 18.50 -6.70
CA GLY A 25 7.68 19.27 -6.63
C GLY A 25 6.71 18.78 -5.54
N GLY A 26 7.02 17.68 -4.85
CA GLY A 26 6.25 17.18 -3.70
C GLY A 26 4.99 16.39 -4.04
N GLY A 27 4.62 16.26 -5.31
CA GLY A 27 3.45 15.50 -5.75
C GLY A 27 3.64 13.98 -5.67
N GLN A 28 2.57 13.27 -5.31
CA GLN A 28 2.58 11.82 -5.08
C GLN A 28 2.95 11.03 -6.34
N TYR A 29 2.31 11.33 -7.47
CA TYR A 29 2.55 10.61 -8.73
C TYR A 29 3.89 10.97 -9.37
N GLN A 30 4.35 12.22 -9.24
CA GLN A 30 5.70 12.61 -9.69
C GLN A 30 6.78 11.86 -8.91
N ALA A 31 6.62 11.72 -7.59
CA ALA A 31 7.52 10.93 -6.77
C ALA A 31 7.52 9.45 -7.21
N LEU A 32 6.34 8.86 -7.44
CA LEU A 32 6.22 7.48 -7.98
C LEU A 32 6.92 7.33 -9.33
N ALA A 33 6.67 8.25 -10.27
CA ALA A 33 7.25 8.22 -11.60
C ALA A 33 8.77 8.29 -11.57
N VAL A 34 9.35 9.20 -10.78
CA VAL A 34 10.80 9.34 -10.66
C VAL A 34 11.43 8.12 -10.02
N ALA A 35 10.84 7.61 -8.93
CA ALA A 35 11.36 6.41 -8.28
C ALA A 35 11.30 5.18 -9.20
N LEU A 36 10.24 5.08 -10.01
CA LEU A 36 10.05 4.02 -11.00
C LEU A 36 11.04 4.11 -12.16
N LEU A 37 11.25 5.30 -12.73
CA LEU A 37 12.23 5.49 -13.81
C LEU A 37 13.67 5.22 -13.33
N ASP A 38 14.02 5.65 -12.12
CA ASP A 38 15.31 5.31 -11.50
C ASP A 38 15.41 3.80 -11.24
N TYR A 39 14.33 3.12 -10.86
CA TYR A 39 14.30 1.66 -10.71
C TYR A 39 14.57 0.94 -12.03
N PHE A 40 13.90 1.31 -13.12
CA PHE A 40 14.13 0.71 -14.45
C PHE A 40 15.53 0.95 -14.98
N LYS A 41 16.14 2.11 -14.68
CA LYS A 41 17.54 2.38 -15.05
C LYS A 41 18.54 1.44 -14.37
N ARG A 42 18.22 0.98 -13.15
CA ARG A 42 19.15 0.22 -12.30
C ARG A 42 18.98 -1.29 -12.42
N THR A 43 17.74 -1.73 -12.61
CA THR A 43 17.39 -3.14 -12.61
C THR A 43 17.43 -3.68 -14.03
N SER A 44 18.37 -4.58 -14.31
CA SER A 44 18.44 -5.27 -15.62
C SER A 44 17.40 -6.38 -15.79
N ARG A 45 16.75 -6.80 -14.69
CA ARG A 45 15.77 -7.90 -14.64
C ARG A 45 14.41 -7.40 -14.18
N VAL A 46 13.82 -6.49 -14.96
CA VAL A 46 12.42 -6.10 -14.79
C VAL A 46 11.56 -7.12 -15.55
N ASN A 47 10.40 -7.47 -15.00
CA ASN A 47 9.45 -8.31 -15.72
C ASN A 47 9.01 -7.61 -17.02
N ASP A 48 9.23 -8.26 -18.17
CA ASP A 48 8.93 -7.71 -19.50
C ASP A 48 7.42 -7.43 -19.65
N ASP A 49 6.56 -8.25 -19.01
CA ASP A 49 5.10 -8.04 -19.01
C ASP A 49 4.70 -6.75 -18.31
N THR A 50 5.29 -6.47 -17.13
CA THR A 50 5.08 -5.21 -16.40
C THR A 50 5.48 -4.03 -17.26
N LEU A 51 6.65 -4.14 -17.90
CA LEU A 51 7.21 -3.07 -18.70
C LEU A 51 6.35 -2.79 -19.94
N LYS A 52 5.92 -3.85 -20.62
CA LYS A 52 5.02 -3.80 -21.76
C LYS A 52 3.70 -3.13 -21.38
N LYS A 53 3.08 -3.54 -20.27
CA LYS A 53 1.83 -2.95 -19.75
C LYS A 53 1.96 -1.44 -19.51
N ILE A 54 3.05 -1.01 -18.87
CA ILE A 54 3.31 0.42 -18.60
C ILE A 54 3.56 1.18 -19.91
N LEU A 55 4.37 0.65 -20.82
CA LEU A 55 4.69 1.29 -22.10
C LEU A 55 3.47 1.39 -23.01
N GLU A 56 2.66 0.34 -23.11
CA GLU A 56 1.42 0.35 -23.87
C GLU A 56 0.49 1.45 -23.37
N ARG A 57 0.32 1.58 -22.04
CA ARG A 57 -0.50 2.65 -21.48
C ARG A 57 0.11 4.03 -21.66
N PHE A 58 1.44 4.13 -21.59
CA PHE A 58 2.15 5.38 -21.85
C PHE A 58 1.94 5.85 -23.29
N TYR A 59 2.15 4.98 -24.27
CA TYR A 59 1.96 5.29 -25.69
C TYR A 59 0.49 5.50 -26.07
N TYR A 60 -0.43 4.87 -25.35
CA TYR A 60 -1.86 5.08 -25.52
C TYR A 60 -2.28 6.53 -25.22
N HIS A 61 -1.72 7.14 -24.18
CA HIS A 61 -2.00 8.54 -23.83
C HIS A 61 -1.05 9.53 -24.51
N PHE A 62 0.17 9.11 -24.84
CA PHE A 62 1.19 9.97 -25.44
C PHE A 62 1.83 9.32 -26.69
N PRO A 63 1.08 9.18 -27.79
CA PRO A 63 1.54 8.50 -29.00
C PRO A 63 2.75 9.18 -29.65
N LYS A 64 2.99 10.47 -29.36
CA LYS A 64 4.15 11.22 -29.86
C LYS A 64 5.51 10.66 -29.42
N PHE A 65 5.54 9.82 -28.38
CA PHE A 65 6.76 9.18 -27.89
C PHE A 65 6.95 7.75 -28.42
N ILE A 66 6.04 7.26 -29.28
CA ILE A 66 6.20 5.96 -29.92
C ILE A 66 7.46 6.01 -30.80
N SER A 67 8.40 5.10 -30.53
CA SER A 67 9.58 4.95 -31.38
C SER A 67 9.16 4.47 -32.76
N THR A 68 9.72 5.07 -33.80
CA THR A 68 9.52 4.64 -35.19
C THR A 68 10.22 3.32 -35.52
N GLN A 69 10.99 2.76 -34.58
CA GLN A 69 11.73 1.51 -34.76
C GLN A 69 10.91 0.30 -34.25
N PRO A 70 10.41 -0.57 -35.15
CA PRO A 70 9.48 -1.63 -34.78
C PRO A 70 10.13 -2.79 -33.99
N TYR A 71 11.45 -2.98 -34.14
CA TYR A 71 12.17 -4.14 -33.61
C TYR A 71 12.65 -4.00 -32.16
N LEU A 72 12.42 -2.85 -31.52
CA LEU A 72 12.86 -2.64 -30.14
C LEU A 72 12.02 -3.45 -29.17
N THR A 73 12.69 -4.15 -28.25
CA THR A 73 12.09 -4.81 -27.09
C THR A 73 11.50 -3.78 -26.12
N ALA A 74 10.61 -4.20 -25.22
CA ALA A 74 10.04 -3.30 -24.22
C ALA A 74 11.15 -2.67 -23.35
N THR A 75 12.16 -3.46 -22.98
CA THR A 75 13.32 -2.99 -22.19
C THR A 75 14.09 -1.89 -22.90
N GLU A 76 14.37 -2.04 -24.20
CA GLU A 76 15.04 -1.02 -24.99
C GLU A 76 14.19 0.25 -25.15
N ARG A 77 12.88 0.10 -25.38
CA ARG A 77 11.95 1.23 -25.46
C ARG A 77 11.89 2.02 -24.16
N MET A 78 11.83 1.34 -23.01
CA MET A 78 11.90 2.02 -21.71
C MET A 78 13.25 2.69 -21.50
N ASN A 79 14.36 2.04 -21.85
CA ASN A 79 15.69 2.63 -21.74
C ASN A 79 15.85 3.89 -22.58
N MET A 80 15.29 3.93 -23.80
CA MET A 80 15.26 5.14 -24.63
C MET A 80 14.46 6.26 -23.96
N LEU A 81 13.31 5.92 -23.36
CA LEU A 81 12.46 6.88 -22.66
C LEU A 81 13.14 7.43 -21.40
N VAL A 82 13.75 6.58 -20.58
CA VAL A 82 14.44 6.96 -19.33
C VAL A 82 15.69 7.82 -19.60
N ASN A 83 16.42 7.54 -20.68
CA ASN A 83 17.65 8.24 -21.04
C ASN A 83 17.44 9.41 -22.00
N GLY A 84 16.19 9.74 -22.36
CA GLY A 84 15.88 10.88 -23.22
C GLY A 84 16.23 12.24 -22.61
N ASN A 85 16.41 13.24 -23.47
CA ASN A 85 16.85 14.59 -23.07
C ASN A 85 15.78 15.39 -22.30
N ARG A 86 14.50 15.01 -22.40
CA ARG A 86 13.37 15.75 -21.79
C ARG A 86 12.84 15.06 -20.53
N LYS A 87 13.72 14.82 -19.56
CA LYS A 87 13.40 14.03 -18.35
C LYS A 87 12.20 14.59 -17.57
N SER A 88 12.13 15.91 -17.38
CA SER A 88 11.00 16.53 -16.66
C SER A 88 9.66 16.32 -17.39
N GLU A 89 9.64 16.42 -18.73
CA GLU A 89 8.43 16.15 -19.52
C GLU A 89 8.01 14.67 -19.41
N ILE A 90 8.97 13.76 -19.50
CA ILE A 90 8.75 12.32 -19.38
C ILE A 90 8.21 11.96 -18.00
N VAL A 91 8.74 12.57 -16.94
CA VAL A 91 8.25 12.36 -15.57
C VAL A 91 6.79 12.77 -15.43
N GLU A 92 6.39 13.95 -15.93
CA GLU A 92 4.98 14.38 -15.84
C GLU A 92 4.05 13.47 -16.66
N CYS A 93 4.47 13.06 -17.86
CA CYS A 93 3.71 12.11 -18.67
C CYS A 93 3.58 10.75 -17.96
N MET A 94 4.66 10.27 -17.34
CA MET A 94 4.65 9.01 -16.60
C MET A 94 3.79 9.13 -15.33
N ALA A 95 3.85 10.25 -14.62
CA ALA A 95 3.02 10.52 -13.45
C ALA A 95 1.52 10.47 -13.82
N TYR A 96 1.14 11.08 -14.94
CA TYR A 96 -0.22 10.99 -15.47
C TYR A 96 -0.63 9.54 -15.77
N VAL A 97 0.22 8.77 -16.45
CA VAL A 97 -0.07 7.36 -16.80
C VAL A 97 -0.23 6.51 -15.54
N LEU A 98 0.67 6.66 -14.57
CA LEU A 98 0.58 5.95 -13.29
C LEU A 98 -0.69 6.31 -12.54
N GLN A 99 -1.09 7.59 -12.53
CA GLN A 99 -2.36 8.01 -11.95
C GLN A 99 -3.54 7.30 -12.63
N GLN A 100 -3.62 7.31 -13.97
CA GLN A 100 -4.71 6.64 -14.68
C GLN A 100 -4.75 5.14 -14.39
N MET A 101 -3.60 4.49 -14.40
CA MET A 101 -3.46 3.07 -14.10
C MET A 101 -3.93 2.72 -12.68
N MET A 102 -3.56 3.53 -11.68
CA MET A 102 -3.98 3.32 -10.29
C MET A 102 -5.47 3.56 -10.10
N ILE A 103 -6.04 4.58 -10.75
CA ILE A 103 -7.47 4.88 -10.67
C ILE A 103 -8.30 3.78 -11.33
N ASP A 104 -7.83 3.23 -12.47
CA ASP A 104 -8.48 2.09 -13.12
C ASP A 104 -8.58 0.89 -12.16
N GLU A 105 -7.53 0.60 -11.39
CA GLU A 105 -7.53 -0.45 -10.36
C GLU A 105 -8.46 -0.12 -9.19
N ILE A 106 -8.46 1.13 -8.74
CA ILE A 106 -9.34 1.60 -7.65
C ILE A 106 -10.82 1.42 -8.04
N TYR A 107 -11.17 1.74 -9.28
CA TYR A 107 -12.51 1.58 -9.81
C TYR A 107 -12.88 0.14 -10.12
N ALA A 108 -11.93 -0.71 -10.49
CA ALA A 108 -12.17 -2.13 -10.65
C ALA A 108 -12.44 -2.83 -9.30
N ASN A 109 -11.81 -2.37 -8.22
CA ASN A 109 -11.85 -3.01 -6.90
C ASN A 109 -12.25 -2.04 -5.76
N PRO A 110 -13.44 -1.41 -5.79
CA PRO A 110 -13.81 -0.34 -4.86
C PRO A 110 -13.84 -0.80 -3.39
N LEU A 111 -14.19 -2.06 -3.12
CA LEU A 111 -14.21 -2.64 -1.77
C LEU A 111 -12.82 -2.75 -1.13
N ARG A 112 -11.74 -2.81 -1.93
CA ARG A 112 -10.36 -2.82 -1.42
C ARG A 112 -9.89 -1.42 -1.04
N TYR A 113 -10.38 -0.41 -1.75
CA TYR A 113 -9.91 0.98 -1.66
C TYR A 113 -10.96 1.91 -1.05
N LYS A 114 -11.71 1.42 -0.05
CA LYS A 114 -12.83 2.14 0.58
C LYS A 114 -12.47 3.56 1.04
N GLU A 115 -11.24 3.75 1.53
CA GLU A 115 -10.77 5.04 2.02
C GLU A 115 -10.71 6.13 0.94
N VAL A 116 -10.59 5.76 -0.33
CA VAL A 116 -10.64 6.71 -1.45
C VAL A 116 -12.02 7.32 -1.59
N PHE A 117 -13.07 6.55 -1.28
CA PHE A 117 -14.46 6.94 -1.45
C PHE A 117 -15.09 7.53 -0.20
N ALA A 118 -14.43 7.41 0.96
CA ALA A 118 -14.99 7.81 2.26
C ALA A 118 -15.37 9.30 2.32
N ASP A 119 -14.55 10.15 1.72
CA ASP A 119 -14.73 11.62 1.74
C ASP A 119 -15.32 12.16 0.43
N LEU A 120 -15.73 11.29 -0.50
CA LEU A 120 -16.26 11.70 -1.80
C LEU A 120 -17.79 11.86 -1.76
N PRO A 121 -18.33 13.01 -2.18
CA PRO A 121 -19.76 13.17 -2.40
C PRO A 121 -20.29 12.15 -3.42
N PRO A 122 -21.51 11.61 -3.26
CA PRO A 122 -22.12 10.69 -4.24
C PRO A 122 -22.32 11.31 -5.63
N THR A 123 -22.37 12.64 -5.70
CA THR A 123 -22.50 13.43 -6.94
C THR A 123 -21.17 13.59 -7.69
N THR A 124 -20.07 13.09 -7.13
CA THR A 124 -18.74 13.21 -7.74
C THR A 124 -18.66 12.40 -9.03
N THR A 125 -18.15 13.00 -10.09
CA THR A 125 -17.92 12.30 -11.35
C THR A 125 -16.67 11.43 -11.28
N GLN A 126 -16.63 10.32 -12.02
CA GLN A 126 -15.41 9.51 -12.15
C GLN A 126 -14.22 10.30 -12.75
N ALA A 127 -14.49 11.37 -13.49
CA ALA A 127 -13.43 12.23 -14.02
C ALA A 127 -12.68 12.99 -12.92
N SER A 128 -13.30 13.22 -11.76
CA SER A 128 -12.73 14.03 -10.68
C SER A 128 -11.44 13.44 -10.12
N LEU A 129 -11.37 12.12 -9.87
CA LEU A 129 -10.13 11.48 -9.39
C LEU A 129 -9.03 11.45 -10.46
N ARG A 130 -9.41 11.50 -11.74
CA ARG A 130 -8.48 11.50 -12.89
C ARG A 130 -7.85 12.86 -13.17
N GLN A 131 -8.31 13.92 -12.49
CA GLN A 131 -7.76 15.26 -12.67
C GLN A 131 -6.31 15.34 -12.17
N PRO A 132 -5.44 16.11 -12.85
CA PRO A 132 -4.08 16.28 -12.41
C PRO A 132 -4.05 16.90 -11.01
N ASN A 133 -3.09 16.47 -10.18
CA ASN A 133 -2.88 16.92 -8.79
C ASN A 133 -3.87 16.42 -7.73
N VAL A 134 -4.83 15.55 -8.09
CA VAL A 134 -5.68 14.88 -7.10
C VAL A 134 -4.92 13.71 -6.48
N GLY A 135 -4.39 13.93 -5.27
CA GLY A 135 -3.74 12.90 -4.48
C GLY A 135 -4.73 11.85 -3.98
N ILE A 136 -4.23 10.63 -3.75
CA ILE A 136 -4.97 9.55 -3.12
C ILE A 136 -4.46 9.29 -1.71
N PRO A 137 -5.29 8.75 -0.81
CA PRO A 137 -4.84 8.34 0.52
C PRO A 137 -3.67 7.35 0.43
N VAL A 138 -2.81 7.35 1.46
CA VAL A 138 -1.63 6.49 1.54
C VAL A 138 -1.99 5.01 1.38
N SER A 139 -3.15 4.60 1.86
CA SER A 139 -3.67 3.24 1.73
C SER A 139 -3.88 2.80 0.29
N ALA A 140 -4.32 3.73 -0.56
CA ALA A 140 -4.55 3.47 -1.98
C ALA A 140 -3.26 3.41 -2.81
N LEU A 141 -2.09 3.73 -2.22
CA LEU A 141 -0.80 3.45 -2.85
C LEU A 141 -0.57 1.96 -3.09
N GLU A 142 -1.29 1.07 -2.40
CA GLU A 142 -1.26 -0.37 -2.72
C GLU A 142 -1.70 -0.62 -4.18
N ALA A 143 -2.60 0.17 -4.74
CA ALA A 143 -3.03 0.07 -6.15
C ALA A 143 -1.86 0.15 -7.12
N PHE A 144 -0.85 0.99 -6.83
CA PHE A 144 0.37 1.04 -7.63
C PHE A 144 1.07 -0.33 -7.70
N THR A 145 1.21 -0.99 -6.55
CA THR A 145 1.90 -2.28 -6.46
C THR A 145 1.13 -3.41 -7.13
N LYS A 146 -0.22 -3.36 -7.10
CA LYS A 146 -1.07 -4.32 -7.80
C LYS A 146 -1.01 -4.14 -9.31
N VAL A 147 -1.02 -2.91 -9.79
CA VAL A 147 -1.04 -2.64 -11.22
C VAL A 147 0.31 -2.90 -11.88
N THR A 148 1.40 -2.54 -11.19
CA THR A 148 2.76 -2.66 -11.71
C THR A 148 3.46 -3.96 -11.32
N GLY A 149 3.04 -4.62 -10.24
CA GLY A 149 3.76 -5.75 -9.65
C GLY A 149 5.10 -5.34 -9.00
N ILE A 150 5.35 -4.05 -8.78
CA ILE A 150 6.58 -3.54 -8.18
C ILE A 150 6.31 -3.20 -6.72
N ASN A 151 7.21 -3.59 -5.82
CA ASN A 151 7.06 -3.27 -4.40
C ASN A 151 7.29 -1.78 -4.13
N LEU A 152 6.55 -1.22 -3.18
CA LEU A 152 6.66 0.18 -2.77
C LEU A 152 6.92 0.23 -1.26
N THR A 153 8.02 0.87 -0.87
CA THR A 153 8.29 1.18 0.53
C THR A 153 8.07 2.67 0.78
N LEU A 154 7.14 3.01 1.65
CA LEU A 154 6.85 4.36 2.10
C LEU A 154 7.48 4.59 3.49
N SER A 155 8.39 5.55 3.58
CA SER A 155 8.94 6.04 4.84
C SER A 155 8.21 7.32 5.25
N ILE A 156 7.35 7.24 6.25
CA ILE A 156 6.63 8.40 6.81
C ILE A 156 7.52 9.01 7.88
N VAL A 157 7.86 10.29 7.70
CA VAL A 157 8.63 11.07 8.67
C VAL A 157 7.72 12.16 9.21
N GLU A 158 7.40 12.06 10.49
CA GLU A 158 6.65 13.08 11.22
C GLU A 158 7.64 14.07 11.83
N HIS A 159 7.29 15.37 11.82
CA HIS A 159 8.06 16.37 12.56
C HIS A 159 8.09 15.94 14.04
N GLU A 160 9.26 16.06 14.68
CA GLU A 160 9.48 15.78 16.11
C GLU A 160 9.54 14.30 16.55
N LYS A 161 9.42 13.33 15.62
CA LYS A 161 9.66 11.91 15.92
C LYS A 161 10.94 11.39 15.31
N GLU A 162 11.83 10.82 16.13
CA GLU A 162 13.07 10.18 15.66
C GLU A 162 12.81 8.90 14.86
N LEU A 163 11.74 8.17 15.21
CA LEU A 163 11.37 6.92 14.57
C LEU A 163 10.51 7.14 13.34
N ARG A 164 10.99 6.63 12.20
CA ARG A 164 10.29 6.65 10.92
C ARG A 164 9.33 5.48 10.86
N LYS A 165 8.04 5.74 10.59
CA LYS A 165 7.09 4.67 10.28
C LYS A 165 7.37 4.20 8.86
N ARG A 166 7.72 2.92 8.70
CA ARG A 166 7.93 2.30 7.39
C ARG A 166 6.74 1.42 7.05
N VAL A 167 6.15 1.68 5.90
CA VAL A 167 5.04 0.93 5.32
C VAL A 167 5.53 0.30 4.03
N THR A 168 5.38 -1.02 3.87
CA THR A 168 5.80 -1.72 2.65
C THR A 168 4.60 -2.39 2.00
N PHE A 169 4.37 -2.05 0.74
CA PHE A 169 3.34 -2.65 -0.11
C PHE A 169 4.03 -3.66 -1.03
N VAL A 170 3.56 -4.91 -1.03
CA VAL A 170 4.14 -6.01 -1.80
C VAL A 170 3.33 -6.21 -3.09
N GLY A 171 3.95 -5.91 -4.21
CA GLY A 171 3.44 -6.16 -5.57
C GLY A 171 3.90 -7.50 -6.13
N ASN A 172 5.11 -7.96 -5.78
CA ASN A 172 5.63 -9.27 -6.19
C ASN A 172 6.12 -10.05 -4.96
N PRO A 173 5.40 -11.12 -4.56
CA PRO A 173 5.76 -11.92 -3.40
C PRO A 173 7.08 -12.67 -3.56
N ASN A 174 7.54 -12.91 -4.80
CA ASN A 174 8.77 -13.66 -5.07
C ASN A 174 10.04 -12.83 -4.86
N ASN A 175 9.94 -11.50 -4.72
CA ASN A 175 11.10 -10.64 -4.47
C ASN A 175 10.74 -9.41 -3.62
N PRO A 176 10.47 -9.58 -2.31
CA PRO A 176 10.00 -8.51 -1.43
C PRO A 176 11.00 -7.36 -1.24
N HIS A 177 12.29 -7.58 -1.53
CA HIS A 177 13.35 -6.59 -1.30
C HIS A 177 13.67 -5.71 -2.51
N SER A 178 13.16 -6.05 -3.70
CA SER A 178 13.32 -5.23 -4.89
C SER A 178 12.09 -4.35 -5.09
N GLY A 179 12.26 -3.03 -5.09
CA GLY A 179 11.16 -2.09 -5.24
C GLY A 179 11.61 -0.64 -5.23
N ILE A 180 10.61 0.25 -5.26
CA ILE A 180 10.80 1.68 -5.15
C ILE A 180 10.62 2.15 -3.72
N VAL A 181 11.33 3.23 -3.35
CA VAL A 181 11.28 3.81 -2.01
C VAL A 181 10.88 5.28 -2.13
N ILE A 182 9.88 5.68 -1.36
CA ILE A 182 9.39 7.06 -1.28
C ILE A 182 9.34 7.48 0.19
N GLN A 183 9.70 8.72 0.45
CA GLN A 183 9.52 9.34 1.76
C GLN A 183 8.32 10.30 1.71
N SER A 184 7.43 10.22 2.69
CA SER A 184 6.34 11.18 2.89
C SER A 184 6.63 12.06 4.10
N ASN A 185 6.47 13.36 3.93
CA ASN A 185 6.59 14.37 4.99
C ASN A 185 5.46 15.39 4.81
N GLN A 186 4.53 15.46 5.78
CA GLN A 186 3.42 16.43 5.79
C GLN A 186 2.64 16.48 4.45
N GLY A 187 2.37 15.31 3.85
CA GLY A 187 1.63 15.22 2.59
C GLY A 187 2.47 15.49 1.32
N ARG A 188 3.76 15.79 1.44
CA ARG A 188 4.70 15.88 0.32
C ARG A 188 5.50 14.60 0.16
N TYR A 189 5.70 14.19 -1.09
CA TYR A 189 6.37 12.93 -1.43
C TYR A 189 7.74 13.18 -2.09
N HIS A 190 8.74 12.43 -1.62
CA HIS A 190 10.13 12.55 -2.02
C HIS A 190 10.67 11.18 -2.45
N PRO A 191 10.98 10.96 -3.74
CA PRO A 191 11.52 9.70 -4.21
C PRO A 191 12.96 9.48 -3.73
N SER A 192 13.28 8.24 -3.40
CA SER A 192 14.65 7.81 -3.12
C SER A 192 15.31 7.31 -4.40
N VAL A 193 16.30 8.06 -4.89
CA VAL A 193 16.99 7.78 -6.16
C VAL A 193 18.48 7.54 -5.96
N LYS A 194 19.09 6.72 -6.81
CA LYS A 194 20.56 6.63 -6.90
C LYS A 194 21.12 7.57 -7.97
N SER A 195 20.41 7.78 -9.08
CA SER A 195 20.84 8.72 -10.14
C SER A 195 20.33 10.15 -9.88
N LYS A 196 20.77 10.79 -8.79
CA LYS A 196 20.32 12.15 -8.41
C LYS A 196 20.48 13.20 -9.52
N SER A 197 21.61 13.18 -10.23
CA SER A 197 21.92 14.13 -11.31
C SER A 197 20.85 14.16 -12.41
N ASP A 198 20.25 13.02 -12.71
CA ASP A 198 19.28 12.87 -13.79
C ASP A 198 17.95 13.54 -13.46
N PHE A 199 17.59 13.61 -12.17
CA PHE A 199 16.27 14.05 -11.73
C PHE A 199 16.30 15.38 -10.96
N MET A 200 17.46 15.99 -10.81
CA MET A 200 17.64 17.21 -9.99
C MET A 200 16.78 18.40 -10.45
N TYR A 201 16.52 18.50 -11.75
CA TYR A 201 15.73 19.60 -12.34
C TYR A 201 14.25 19.26 -12.54
N VAL A 202 13.81 18.06 -12.14
CA VAL A 202 12.41 17.64 -12.22
C VAL A 202 11.61 18.44 -11.20
N GLY A 203 10.48 19.03 -11.63
CA GLY A 203 9.64 19.89 -10.79
C GLY A 203 10.19 21.29 -10.54
N GLN A 204 11.37 21.65 -11.09
CA GLN A 204 11.95 22.99 -11.00
C GLN A 204 11.83 23.79 -12.30
N LEU A 205 11.74 23.09 -13.44
CA LEU A 205 11.63 23.71 -14.76
C LEU A 205 10.16 23.97 -15.10
N ALA A 206 9.88 25.16 -15.62
CA ALA A 206 8.61 25.45 -16.28
C ALA A 206 8.55 24.65 -17.59
N ILE A 207 7.85 23.52 -17.56
CA ILE A 207 7.64 22.67 -18.71
C ILE A 207 6.19 22.76 -19.16
N SER A 208 5.98 22.68 -20.48
CA SER A 208 4.66 22.45 -21.08
C SER A 208 4.59 20.97 -21.44
N PRO A 209 4.11 20.09 -20.54
CA PRO A 209 4.07 18.67 -20.81
C PRO A 209 3.16 18.37 -22.00
N ALA A 210 3.40 17.22 -22.63
CA ALA A 210 2.51 16.68 -23.63
C ALA A 210 1.06 16.70 -23.13
N LYS A 211 0.12 17.18 -23.93
CA LYS A 211 -1.29 16.98 -23.61
C LYS A 211 -1.62 15.51 -23.85
N PRO A 212 -2.19 14.80 -22.86
CA PRO A 212 -2.62 13.43 -23.06
C PRO A 212 -3.76 13.39 -24.07
N VAL A 213 -3.83 12.31 -24.83
CA VAL A 213 -5.06 11.98 -25.56
C VAL A 213 -6.10 11.58 -24.53
N GLU A 214 -7.03 12.49 -24.26
CA GLU A 214 -8.20 12.24 -23.42
C GLU A 214 -9.10 11.24 -24.14
N LYS A 215 -9.51 10.21 -23.43
CA LYS A 215 -10.45 9.21 -23.94
C LYS A 215 -11.60 9.07 -22.96
N PRO A 216 -12.80 8.72 -23.46
CA PRO A 216 -13.96 8.56 -22.62
C PRO A 216 -13.66 7.56 -21.52
N CYS A 217 -14.11 7.90 -20.31
CA CYS A 217 -14.02 7.01 -19.16
C CYS A 217 -14.75 5.71 -19.52
N PRO A 218 -14.16 4.52 -19.25
CA PRO A 218 -14.86 3.27 -19.50
C PRO A 218 -16.23 3.26 -18.82
N GLU A 219 -17.24 2.72 -19.49
CA GLU A 219 -18.54 2.48 -18.88
C GLU A 219 -18.35 1.54 -17.69
N GLY A 220 -18.69 2.00 -16.50
CA GLY A 220 -18.51 1.29 -15.24
C GLY A 220 -19.36 1.92 -14.15
N LEU A 221 -19.32 1.35 -12.95
CA LEU A 221 -20.13 1.82 -11.82
C LEU A 221 -19.87 3.31 -11.54
N THR A 222 -20.93 4.10 -11.45
CA THR A 222 -20.84 5.48 -10.98
C THR A 222 -20.25 5.54 -9.57
N ILE A 223 -19.69 6.69 -9.18
CA ILE A 223 -19.18 6.87 -7.81
C ILE A 223 -20.28 6.60 -6.78
N SER A 224 -21.52 7.01 -7.07
CA SER A 224 -22.69 6.72 -6.24
C SER A 224 -22.91 5.21 -6.05
N GLU A 225 -22.81 4.41 -7.11
CA GLU A 225 -22.94 2.94 -7.04
C GLU A 225 -21.76 2.29 -6.31
N MET A 226 -20.54 2.80 -6.49
CA MET A 226 -19.38 2.31 -5.72
C MET A 226 -19.55 2.60 -4.23
N VAL A 227 -20.03 3.79 -3.87
CA VAL A 227 -20.31 4.18 -2.48
C VAL A 227 -21.42 3.31 -1.89
N SER A 228 -22.50 3.02 -2.64
CA SER A 228 -23.58 2.17 -2.13
C SER A 228 -23.11 0.73 -1.86
N VAL A 229 -22.31 0.15 -2.77
CA VAL A 229 -21.69 -1.18 -2.57
C VAL A 229 -20.78 -1.19 -1.34
N ILE A 230 -19.99 -0.13 -1.13
CA ILE A 230 -19.14 0.00 0.07
C ILE A 230 -20.00 0.11 1.34
N GLN A 231 -21.09 0.86 1.32
CA GLN A 231 -22.00 1.00 2.46
C GLN A 231 -22.68 -0.33 2.82
N GLU A 232 -23.11 -1.09 1.82
CA GLU A 232 -23.71 -2.40 2.02
C GLU A 232 -22.71 -3.39 2.64
N ASP A 233 -21.48 -3.45 2.11
CA ASP A 233 -20.43 -4.29 2.68
C ASP A 233 -20.05 -3.85 4.11
N ASN A 234 -19.98 -2.54 4.37
CA ASN A 234 -19.74 -2.01 5.71
C ASN A 234 -20.87 -2.37 6.69
N LYS A 235 -22.12 -2.43 6.22
CA LYS A 235 -23.26 -2.91 7.03
C LYS A 235 -23.13 -4.40 7.32
N ARG A 236 -22.78 -5.21 6.32
CA ARG A 236 -22.53 -6.66 6.49
C ARG A 236 -21.41 -6.94 7.49
N LEU A 237 -20.27 -6.25 7.36
CA LEU A 237 -19.14 -6.38 8.28
C LEU A 237 -19.51 -6.04 9.72
N ARG A 238 -20.33 -5.00 9.94
CA ARG A 238 -20.88 -4.67 11.27
C ARG A 238 -21.75 -5.75 11.84
N GLN A 239 -22.69 -6.26 11.05
CA GLN A 239 -23.59 -7.32 11.50
C GLN A 239 -22.83 -8.59 11.86
N MET A 240 -21.83 -8.96 11.07
CA MET A 240 -20.95 -10.09 11.37
C MET A 240 -20.17 -9.86 12.66
N HIS A 241 -19.60 -8.67 12.84
CA HIS A 241 -18.83 -8.32 14.04
C HIS A 241 -19.70 -8.41 15.30
N ASN A 242 -20.86 -7.75 15.31
CA ASN A 242 -21.78 -7.78 16.43
C ASN A 242 -22.23 -9.21 16.75
N LYS A 243 -22.52 -10.01 15.72
CA LYS A 243 -22.91 -11.42 15.89
C LYS A 243 -21.78 -12.23 16.54
N TRP A 244 -20.56 -12.12 16.06
CA TRP A 244 -19.42 -12.87 16.60
C TRP A 244 -19.01 -12.40 18.00
N GLN A 245 -19.09 -11.10 18.26
CA GLN A 245 -18.81 -10.55 19.59
C GLN A 245 -19.84 -11.07 20.60
N GLN A 246 -21.13 -11.03 20.27
CA GLN A 246 -22.19 -11.56 21.14
C GLN A 246 -22.05 -13.07 21.35
N ASN A 247 -21.73 -13.83 20.30
CA ASN A 247 -21.50 -15.28 20.43
C ASN A 247 -20.36 -15.59 21.40
N LEU A 248 -19.21 -14.91 21.27
CA LEU A 248 -18.06 -15.13 22.16
C LEU A 248 -18.36 -14.71 23.61
N LEU A 249 -19.12 -13.62 23.81
CA LEU A 249 -19.56 -13.21 25.14
C LEU A 249 -20.50 -14.24 25.77
N ASN A 250 -21.48 -14.75 25.01
CA ASN A 250 -22.38 -15.79 25.49
C ASN A 250 -21.63 -17.08 25.86
N MET A 251 -20.66 -17.50 25.05
CA MET A 251 -19.81 -18.67 25.36
C MET A 251 -19.02 -18.49 26.66
N LEU A 252 -18.55 -17.27 26.94
CA LEU A 252 -17.88 -16.94 28.20
C LEU A 252 -18.85 -16.99 29.38
N GLU A 253 -20.06 -16.44 29.23
CA GLU A 253 -21.11 -16.46 30.26
C GLU A 253 -21.59 -17.88 30.59
N LEU A 254 -21.66 -18.75 29.57
CA LEU A 254 -22.03 -20.16 29.71
C LEU A 254 -20.87 -21.06 30.17
N ASN A 255 -19.67 -20.51 30.38
CA ASN A 255 -18.43 -21.24 30.69
C ASN A 255 -18.04 -22.31 29.63
N GLU A 256 -18.46 -22.14 28.38
CA GLU A 256 -18.01 -22.98 27.26
C GLU A 256 -16.57 -22.64 26.86
N ILE A 257 -16.19 -21.36 27.02
CA ILE A 257 -14.81 -20.87 26.87
C ILE A 257 -14.44 -20.07 28.11
N THR A 258 -13.16 -20.11 28.48
CA THR A 258 -12.60 -19.32 29.58
C THR A 258 -11.86 -18.08 29.08
N TYR A 259 -11.52 -17.17 29.99
CA TYR A 259 -10.67 -16.02 29.66
C TYR A 259 -9.30 -16.45 29.10
N ASP A 260 -8.74 -17.56 29.60
CA ASP A 260 -7.46 -18.11 29.13
C ASP A 260 -7.57 -18.65 27.70
N ASP A 261 -8.73 -19.19 27.34
CA ASP A 261 -9.02 -19.64 25.97
C ASP A 261 -9.06 -18.45 25.00
N LEU A 262 -9.74 -17.36 25.39
CA LEU A 262 -9.75 -16.11 24.59
C LEU A 262 -8.35 -15.53 24.40
N LEU A 263 -7.53 -15.56 25.46
CA LEU A 263 -6.15 -15.08 25.39
C LEU A 263 -5.32 -15.95 24.43
N THR A 264 -5.48 -17.27 24.52
CA THR A 264 -4.79 -18.24 23.66
C THR A 264 -5.19 -18.08 22.19
N MET A 265 -6.49 -17.93 21.90
CA MET A 265 -6.97 -17.63 20.55
C MET A 265 -6.36 -16.34 20.02
N TYR A 266 -6.30 -15.29 20.86
CA TYR A 266 -5.77 -13.99 20.48
C TYR A 266 -4.27 -14.04 20.17
N THR A 267 -3.48 -14.73 21.01
CA THR A 267 -2.02 -14.82 20.83
C THR A 267 -1.64 -15.72 19.65
N ASN A 268 -2.32 -16.87 19.48
CA ASN A 268 -2.02 -17.82 18.40
C ASN A 268 -2.36 -17.27 17.01
N ASN A 269 -3.40 -16.43 16.92
CA ASN A 269 -3.88 -15.88 15.66
C ASN A 269 -3.47 -14.41 15.45
N LEU A 270 -2.48 -13.94 16.21
CA LEU A 270 -1.99 -12.57 16.08
C LEU A 270 -1.45 -12.35 14.66
N PRO A 271 -1.99 -11.40 13.87
CA PRO A 271 -1.55 -11.18 12.50
C PRO A 271 -0.07 -10.80 12.47
N SER A 272 0.79 -11.71 12.00
CA SER A 272 2.21 -11.45 11.80
C SER A 272 2.36 -10.28 10.81
N GLY A 273 3.08 -9.23 11.20
CA GLY A 273 3.05 -7.88 10.61
C GLY A 273 3.48 -7.70 9.13
N GLN A 274 3.41 -8.73 8.27
CA GLN A 274 3.80 -8.65 6.86
C GLN A 274 2.74 -8.01 5.95
N ASN A 275 1.48 -7.86 6.38
CA ASN A 275 0.40 -7.28 5.56
C ASN A 275 -0.27 -6.02 6.14
N MET A 276 0.25 -5.45 7.23
CA MET A 276 -0.29 -4.22 7.83
C MET A 276 0.21 -2.95 7.12
N ALA A 277 0.18 -2.93 5.79
CA ALA A 277 0.52 -1.72 5.03
C ALA A 277 -0.53 -0.61 5.19
N VAL A 278 -1.75 -1.01 5.55
CA VAL A 278 -2.86 -0.16 6.00
C VAL A 278 -3.44 -0.94 7.16
N SER A 279 -3.53 -0.38 8.37
CA SER A 279 -4.15 -1.12 9.46
C SER A 279 -5.62 -1.31 9.09
N PRO A 280 -6.08 -2.53 8.80
CA PRO A 280 -7.50 -2.81 8.59
C PRO A 280 -8.31 -2.35 9.81
N GLY A 281 -7.64 -2.28 10.98
CA GLY A 281 -8.15 -1.67 12.20
C GLY A 281 -8.54 -0.19 12.12
N GLN A 282 -7.91 0.66 11.31
CA GLN A 282 -8.33 2.06 11.16
C GLN A 282 -9.62 2.17 10.34
N THR A 283 -9.68 1.47 9.21
CA THR A 283 -10.90 1.42 8.39
C THR A 283 -12.04 0.77 9.18
N PHE A 284 -11.78 -0.34 9.86
CA PHE A 284 -12.78 -1.04 10.67
C PHE A 284 -13.20 -0.22 11.91
N ALA A 285 -12.29 0.47 12.58
CA ALA A 285 -12.64 1.39 13.66
C ALA A 285 -13.59 2.49 13.17
N ARG A 286 -13.38 3.06 11.98
CA ARG A 286 -14.34 4.02 11.39
C ARG A 286 -15.70 3.38 11.09
N ILE A 287 -15.72 2.14 10.60
CA ILE A 287 -16.98 1.40 10.39
C ILE A 287 -17.73 1.27 11.73
N MET A 288 -17.04 0.94 12.83
CA MET A 288 -17.65 0.78 14.17
C MET A 288 -17.99 2.11 14.87
N GLN A 289 -17.20 3.17 14.67
CA GLN A 289 -17.39 4.50 15.29
C GLN A 289 -18.68 5.19 14.85
N SER A 290 -19.33 4.72 13.78
CA SER A 290 -20.61 5.28 13.32
C SER A 290 -21.77 5.12 14.31
N GLU A 291 -21.61 4.37 15.42
CA GLU A 291 -22.69 4.14 16.39
C GLU A 291 -22.29 4.03 17.88
N SER A 292 -21.06 4.35 18.32
CA SER A 292 -20.70 4.12 19.75
C SER A 292 -19.91 5.22 20.46
N GLU A 293 -20.38 5.45 21.69
CA GLU A 293 -20.03 6.40 22.73
C GLU A 293 -18.54 6.52 23.06
N VAL A 294 -18.21 7.68 23.63
CA VAL A 294 -16.95 8.01 24.29
C VAL A 294 -16.55 6.86 25.21
N LEU A 295 -15.39 6.25 24.94
CA LEU A 295 -14.77 5.27 25.83
C LEU A 295 -14.37 5.97 27.13
N ASP A 296 -15.12 5.70 28.20
CA ASP A 296 -14.77 6.13 29.55
C ASP A 296 -13.61 5.25 30.03
N VAL A 297 -12.41 5.84 30.12
CA VAL A 297 -11.20 5.15 30.58
C VAL A 297 -11.21 5.19 32.10
N SER A 298 -11.84 4.20 32.74
CA SER A 298 -11.69 4.00 34.19
C SER A 298 -10.48 3.11 34.48
N ASP A 299 -9.62 3.56 35.40
CA ASP A 299 -8.32 2.96 35.74
C ASP A 299 -8.41 1.62 36.50
N SER A 300 -9.62 1.08 36.71
CA SER A 300 -9.80 -0.29 37.19
C SER A 300 -10.14 -1.20 36.01
N VAL A 301 -9.12 -1.76 35.36
CA VAL A 301 -9.32 -2.71 34.25
C VAL A 301 -9.81 -4.05 34.81
N ASP A 302 -11.12 -4.11 35.07
CA ASP A 302 -11.84 -5.32 35.42
C ASP A 302 -11.63 -6.42 34.35
N GLN A 303 -11.61 -7.67 34.78
CA GLN A 303 -11.46 -8.83 33.89
C GLN A 303 -12.57 -8.87 32.84
N SER A 304 -13.76 -8.35 33.17
CA SER A 304 -14.87 -8.15 32.25
C SER A 304 -14.54 -7.19 31.09
N VAL A 305 -13.80 -6.11 31.35
CA VAL A 305 -13.38 -5.13 30.33
C VAL A 305 -12.34 -5.77 29.40
N LYS A 306 -11.37 -6.51 29.96
CA LYS A 306 -10.37 -7.24 29.15
C LYS A 306 -11.02 -8.30 28.26
N ALA A 307 -11.98 -9.06 28.80
CA ALA A 307 -12.72 -10.05 28.04
C ALA A 307 -13.53 -9.41 26.89
N LYS A 308 -14.18 -8.27 27.13
CA LYS A 308 -14.87 -7.49 26.09
C LYS A 308 -13.93 -6.99 25.00
N SER A 309 -12.72 -6.55 25.35
CA SER A 309 -11.73 -6.13 24.36
C SER A 309 -11.22 -7.30 23.51
N LEU A 310 -10.93 -8.45 24.13
CA LEU A 310 -10.47 -9.66 23.42
C LEU A 310 -11.56 -10.21 22.48
N THR A 311 -12.79 -10.34 22.97
CA THR A 311 -13.93 -10.79 22.14
C THR A 311 -14.18 -9.85 20.96
N SER A 312 -14.07 -8.54 21.17
CA SER A 312 -14.19 -7.56 20.08
C SER A 312 -13.08 -7.69 19.03
N ALA A 313 -11.83 -7.90 19.46
CA ALA A 313 -10.69 -8.08 18.56
C ALA A 313 -10.77 -9.38 17.74
N LEU A 314 -11.16 -10.50 18.37
CA LEU A 314 -11.38 -11.77 17.68
C LEU A 314 -12.55 -11.68 16.70
N ALA A 315 -13.67 -11.09 17.11
CA ALA A 315 -14.81 -10.84 16.24
C ALA A 315 -14.43 -9.98 15.02
N GLN A 316 -13.54 -9.00 15.20
CA GLN A 316 -13.00 -8.20 14.10
C GLN A 316 -12.19 -9.06 13.12
N TRP A 317 -11.30 -9.93 13.61
CA TRP A 317 -10.50 -10.79 12.73
C TRP A 317 -11.35 -11.78 11.95
N ILE A 318 -12.36 -12.38 12.60
CA ILE A 318 -13.33 -13.25 11.93
C ILE A 318 -14.12 -12.47 10.87
N SER A 319 -14.60 -11.27 11.21
CA SER A 319 -15.39 -10.46 10.28
C SER A 319 -14.59 -10.00 9.07
N LEU A 320 -13.29 -9.75 9.24
CA LEU A 320 -12.36 -9.40 8.16
C LEU A 320 -11.82 -10.63 7.41
N GLY A 321 -12.16 -11.84 7.84
CA GLY A 321 -11.69 -13.09 7.25
C GLY A 321 -10.20 -13.39 7.49
N TYR A 322 -9.57 -12.77 8.49
CA TYR A 322 -8.20 -13.08 8.87
C TYR A 322 -8.05 -14.42 9.58
N VAL A 323 -9.12 -14.87 10.23
CA VAL A 323 -9.18 -16.12 10.97
C VAL A 323 -10.51 -16.79 10.66
N SER A 324 -10.47 -18.08 10.31
CA SER A 324 -11.69 -18.89 10.19
C SER A 324 -12.25 -19.16 11.58
N PRO A 325 -13.58 -19.06 11.80
CA PRO A 325 -14.20 -19.51 13.04
C PRO A 325 -13.81 -20.95 13.38
N ASP A 326 -13.81 -21.83 12.39
CA ASP A 326 -13.53 -23.26 12.58
C ASP A 326 -12.09 -23.46 13.11
N ASP A 327 -11.10 -22.82 12.47
CA ASP A 327 -9.70 -22.88 12.90
C ASP A 327 -9.50 -22.30 14.32
N LEU A 328 -10.32 -21.32 14.70
CA LEU A 328 -10.25 -20.64 16.00
C LEU A 328 -10.84 -21.51 17.11
N PHE A 329 -11.94 -22.23 16.84
CA PHE A 329 -12.59 -23.10 17.83
C PHE A 329 -11.97 -24.50 17.90
N GLU A 330 -11.42 -25.02 16.81
CA GLU A 330 -10.66 -26.28 16.81
C GLU A 330 -9.46 -26.24 17.78
N GLN A 331 -8.86 -25.05 17.99
CA GLN A 331 -7.79 -24.84 18.97
C GLN A 331 -8.26 -25.01 20.42
N VAL A 332 -9.54 -24.78 20.70
CA VAL A 332 -10.14 -25.00 22.03
C VAL A 332 -10.51 -26.45 22.23
N GLU A 333 -11.03 -27.11 21.19
CA GLU A 333 -11.45 -28.50 21.24
C GLU A 333 -10.27 -29.48 21.36
N ASN A 334 -9.14 -29.18 20.71
CA ASN A 334 -7.94 -30.02 20.73
C ASN A 334 -7.07 -29.88 22.01
N ARG A 335 -7.67 -29.41 23.11
CA ARG A 335 -6.96 -29.25 24.39
C ARG A 335 -6.55 -30.63 24.93
N PRO A 336 -5.27 -30.87 25.28
CA PRO A 336 -4.95 -31.98 26.16
C PRO A 336 -5.62 -31.73 27.52
N PRO A 337 -6.29 -32.74 28.13
CA PRO A 337 -6.94 -32.55 29.42
C PRO A 337 -5.91 -32.02 30.42
N ALA A 338 -6.30 -30.99 31.17
CA ALA A 338 -5.46 -30.37 32.18
C ALA A 338 -4.85 -31.49 33.04
N LYS A 339 -3.51 -31.56 33.10
CA LYS A 339 -2.83 -32.46 34.02
C LYS A 339 -3.35 -32.14 35.41
N SER A 340 -4.18 -33.04 35.94
CA SER A 340 -4.55 -33.08 37.34
C SER A 340 -3.25 -33.17 38.12
N ILE A 341 -2.85 -32.05 38.73
CA ILE A 341 -1.83 -32.04 39.77
C ILE A 341 -2.50 -32.73 40.95
N THR A 342 -2.38 -34.05 41.01
CA THR A 342 -2.65 -34.82 42.21
C THR A 342 -1.61 -34.45 43.26
N ALA A 343 -2.12 -34.16 44.45
CA ALA A 343 -1.46 -33.65 45.64
C ALA A 343 -0.17 -34.35 46.06
#